data_AF-A0A356ELE7-F1
#
_entry.id   AF-A0A356ELE7-F1
#
_cell.length_a   1.000
_cell.length_b   1.000
_cell.length_c   1.000
_cell.angle_alpha   90.00
_cell.angle_beta   90.00
_cell.angle_gamma   90.00
#
_symmetry.space_group_name_H-M   'P 1'
#
loop_
_entity.id
_entity.type
_entity.pdbx_description
1 polymer ?
#
loop_
_entity_poly.entity_id
_entity_poly.type
_entity_poly.pdbx_seq_one_letter_code
_entity_poly.pdbx_strand_id
1 'polypeptide(L)'
;MRIRGLQWRCAGEIKPFTTVFHRCDRTLAVSPFVDTAGCSGIFARRDVDRLLTTVPAAADLDANVHAKIMVAETPLQLPPMPVAPPEAAPVGETPEPPEPRGLHAKLVLRRGGTRARLWIGSANLTGRGMLGPNAEVLAELDIPETIANALATFIDDSEEFSGSDENPTEKERRKAERELDKAIEAVLAAEFTLARTKDGLRLTAKVPLDAFLANHRLKVWLLTLPDTPVPWPSGASSVQLVPAVPTGLETVLVCFSAERLAGDCLPRQWAQMVSFPGHDADARDHAARASYVGLAGASAWLRAQLLGIVPAEHVTWTGAHRWSSSGHPDSGTALPLTLEEILAAWARNPDQFEMRARGLEDMLNALGEEIGRAEEDEPDPEALAQWLEVEAFWRTIIETIGPDDGA
;
A
#
# COMPACT_ATOMS: atom_id res chain seq x y z
N MET A 1 -14.85 10.16 27.74
CA MET A 1 -14.09 8.96 27.31
C MET A 1 -12.62 9.19 27.67
N ARG A 2 -11.90 8.18 28.14
CA ARG A 2 -10.48 8.31 28.52
C ARG A 2 -9.66 7.17 27.94
N ILE A 3 -8.54 7.49 27.28
CA ILE A 3 -7.57 6.50 26.82
C ILE A 3 -6.80 5.96 28.03
N ARG A 4 -6.76 4.64 28.17
CA ARG A 4 -6.00 3.95 29.22
C ARG A 4 -4.61 3.54 28.74
N GLY A 5 -4.51 3.09 27.49
CA GLY A 5 -3.28 2.57 26.93
C GLY A 5 -3.41 2.25 25.45
N LEU A 6 -2.25 2.09 24.83
CA LEU A 6 -2.10 1.59 23.47
C LEU A 6 -1.35 0.26 23.55
N GLN A 7 -1.78 -0.71 22.75
CA GLN A 7 -1.02 -1.91 22.49
C GLN A 7 -0.74 -1.96 21.00
N TRP A 8 0.48 -2.34 20.66
CA TRP A 8 0.86 -2.59 19.27
C TRP A 8 1.73 -3.83 19.19
N ARG A 9 1.81 -4.35 17.97
CA ARG A 9 2.61 -5.51 17.59
C ARG A 9 3.19 -5.29 16.20
N CYS A 10 4.46 -5.64 16.03
CA CYS A 10 5.12 -5.60 14.73
C CYS A 10 4.77 -6.84 13.89
N ALA A 11 4.91 -6.74 12.57
CA ALA A 11 4.73 -7.89 11.68
C ALA A 11 5.73 -9.00 12.07
N GLY A 12 5.25 -10.24 12.17
CA GLY A 12 6.07 -11.41 12.54
C GLY A 12 6.08 -11.72 14.05
N GLU A 13 5.68 -10.78 14.91
CA GLU A 13 5.73 -10.98 16.37
C GLU A 13 4.55 -11.83 16.87
N ILE A 14 4.80 -12.78 17.77
CA ILE A 14 3.77 -13.56 18.47
C ILE A 14 3.61 -12.98 19.88
N LYS A 15 2.62 -12.12 20.04
CA LYS A 15 2.32 -11.41 21.29
C LYS A 15 0.81 -11.23 21.41
N PRO A 16 0.17 -11.83 22.43
CA PRO A 16 -1.27 -11.68 22.63
C PRO A 16 -1.60 -10.26 23.10
N PHE A 17 -2.70 -9.70 22.57
CA PHE A 17 -3.29 -8.51 23.16
C PHE A 17 -4.02 -8.87 24.45
N THR A 18 -3.64 -8.24 25.56
CA THR A 18 -4.17 -8.54 26.89
C THR A 18 -4.64 -7.27 27.57
N THR A 19 -5.81 -7.29 28.19
CA THR A 19 -6.10 -6.35 29.28
C THR A 19 -6.83 -7.06 30.39
N VAL A 20 -6.41 -6.74 31.61
CA VAL A 20 -7.03 -7.24 32.81
C VAL A 20 -8.20 -6.32 33.14
N PHE A 21 -9.42 -6.85 32.97
CA PHE A 21 -10.65 -6.20 33.43
C PHE A 21 -11.31 -7.09 34.48
N HIS A 22 -10.95 -6.87 35.74
CA HIS A 22 -11.45 -7.66 36.86
C HIS A 22 -12.96 -7.50 37.02
N ARG A 23 -13.65 -8.60 37.36
CA ARG A 23 -15.11 -8.64 37.52
C ARG A 23 -15.88 -8.21 36.27
N CYS A 24 -15.35 -8.54 35.09
CA CYS A 24 -16.14 -8.52 33.88
C CYS A 24 -17.41 -9.35 34.12
N ASP A 25 -18.59 -8.85 33.77
CA ASP A 25 -19.88 -9.55 33.79
C ASP A 25 -20.38 -9.88 32.37
N ARG A 26 -20.09 -9.02 31.38
CA ARG A 26 -20.49 -9.20 29.98
C ARG A 26 -19.38 -8.78 29.00
N THR A 27 -19.20 -9.57 27.93
CA THR A 27 -18.30 -9.25 26.81
C THR A 27 -19.09 -9.17 25.51
N LEU A 28 -18.91 -8.08 24.77
CA LEU A 28 -19.49 -7.86 23.46
C LEU A 28 -18.34 -7.63 22.49
N ALA A 29 -18.37 -8.28 21.32
CA ALA A 29 -17.34 -8.09 20.33
C ALA A 29 -17.93 -7.86 18.94
N VAL A 30 -17.25 -7.06 18.14
CA VAL A 30 -17.60 -6.76 16.76
C VAL A 30 -16.36 -7.00 15.92
N SER A 31 -16.42 -7.89 14.93
CA SER A 31 -15.30 -8.08 14.01
C SER A 31 -15.77 -8.72 12.70
N PRO A 32 -15.38 -8.19 11.53
CA PRO A 32 -15.76 -8.79 10.24
C PRO A 32 -15.23 -10.20 10.04
N PHE A 33 -14.01 -10.45 10.54
CA PHE A 33 -13.29 -11.70 10.36
C PHE A 33 -12.98 -12.30 11.72
N VAL A 34 -13.33 -13.56 11.90
CA VAL A 34 -13.18 -14.27 13.16
C VAL A 34 -12.67 -15.69 12.92
N ASP A 35 -11.95 -16.24 13.89
CA ASP A 35 -11.66 -17.66 13.97
C ASP A 35 -11.71 -18.13 15.43
N THR A 36 -11.80 -19.45 15.65
CA THR A 36 -11.91 -20.02 17.00
C THR A 36 -10.74 -19.61 17.90
N ALA A 37 -9.52 -19.47 17.35
CA ALA A 37 -8.34 -19.11 18.12
C ALA A 37 -8.45 -17.68 18.67
N GLY A 38 -8.87 -16.72 17.84
CA GLY A 38 -9.07 -15.32 18.23
C GLY A 38 -10.22 -15.14 19.21
N CYS A 39 -11.30 -15.92 19.08
CA CYS A 39 -12.44 -15.88 20.01
C CYS A 39 -12.13 -16.51 21.38
N SER A 40 -11.32 -17.56 21.43
CA SER A 40 -11.08 -18.38 22.64
C SER A 40 -10.52 -17.60 23.84
N GLY A 41 -9.75 -16.53 23.61
CA GLY A 41 -9.14 -15.69 24.66
C GLY A 41 -10.00 -14.50 25.10
N ILE A 42 -11.14 -14.26 24.43
CA ILE A 42 -11.95 -13.05 24.64
C ILE A 42 -13.20 -13.31 25.47
N PHE A 43 -13.91 -14.39 25.18
CA PHE A 43 -15.19 -14.70 25.82
C PHE A 43 -15.00 -15.56 27.08
N ALA A 44 -15.74 -15.23 28.14
CA ALA A 44 -15.59 -15.86 29.45
C ALA A 44 -16.55 -17.07 29.63
N ARG A 45 -17.09 -17.59 28.53
CA ARG A 45 -18.08 -18.68 28.47
C ARG A 45 -19.37 -18.36 29.21
N ARG A 46 -20.02 -17.25 28.85
CA ARG A 46 -21.27 -16.81 29.49
C ARG A 46 -22.36 -16.57 28.46
N ASP A 47 -23.59 -16.88 28.84
CA ASP A 47 -24.77 -16.73 27.97
C ASP A 47 -25.09 -15.27 27.60
N VAL A 48 -24.48 -14.32 28.30
CA VAL A 48 -24.63 -12.87 28.05
C VAL A 48 -23.64 -12.32 27.02
N ASP A 49 -22.62 -13.11 26.67
CA ASP A 49 -21.61 -12.70 25.71
C ASP A 49 -22.19 -12.70 24.29
N ARG A 50 -21.79 -11.71 23.48
CA ARG A 50 -22.26 -11.56 22.09
C ARG A 50 -21.08 -11.32 21.16
N LEU A 51 -21.18 -11.86 19.95
CA LEU A 51 -20.28 -11.58 18.83
C LEU A 51 -21.11 -11.11 17.64
N LEU A 52 -20.85 -9.90 17.13
CA LEU A 52 -21.34 -9.45 15.83
C LEU A 52 -20.24 -9.67 14.78
N THR A 53 -20.54 -10.48 13.78
CA THR A 53 -19.62 -10.77 12.67
C THR A 53 -20.36 -10.88 11.33
N THR A 54 -19.70 -11.36 10.28
CA THR A 54 -20.33 -11.60 8.98
C THR A 54 -20.87 -13.02 8.91
N VAL A 55 -21.92 -13.26 8.11
CA VAL A 55 -22.46 -14.62 7.90
C VAL A 55 -21.37 -15.64 7.52
N PRO A 56 -20.45 -15.35 6.58
CA PRO A 56 -19.36 -16.27 6.24
C PRO A 56 -18.47 -16.62 7.42
N ALA A 57 -18.07 -15.62 8.21
CA ALA A 57 -17.17 -15.83 9.32
C ALA A 57 -17.87 -16.56 10.48
N ALA A 58 -19.16 -16.30 10.71
CA ALA A 58 -19.98 -17.05 11.67
C ALA A 58 -20.07 -18.55 11.31
N ALA A 59 -20.25 -18.87 10.03
CA ALA A 59 -20.38 -20.25 9.54
C ALA A 59 -19.09 -21.09 9.71
N ASP A 60 -17.93 -20.44 9.76
CA ASP A 60 -16.63 -21.09 9.95
C ASP A 60 -16.23 -21.29 11.42
N LEU A 61 -16.97 -20.70 12.37
CA LEU A 61 -16.65 -20.85 13.78
C LEU A 61 -17.01 -22.27 14.27
N ASP A 62 -16.15 -22.79 15.15
CA ASP A 62 -16.46 -24.02 15.88
C ASP A 62 -17.62 -23.76 16.87
N ALA A 63 -18.46 -24.78 17.09
CA ALA A 63 -19.56 -24.76 18.06
C ALA A 63 -19.09 -24.46 19.51
N ASN A 64 -17.78 -24.56 19.76
CA ASN A 64 -17.14 -24.24 21.03
C ASN A 64 -16.94 -22.74 21.30
N VAL A 65 -17.32 -21.85 20.37
CA VAL A 65 -17.34 -20.40 20.64
C VAL A 65 -18.50 -20.08 21.59
N HIS A 66 -18.18 -19.78 22.84
CA HIS A 66 -19.17 -19.53 23.89
C HIS A 66 -19.66 -18.08 23.91
N ALA A 67 -20.31 -17.66 22.82
CA ALA A 67 -21.02 -16.39 22.71
C ALA A 67 -22.22 -16.58 21.77
N LYS A 68 -23.29 -15.82 21.98
CA LYS A 68 -24.38 -15.76 21.01
C LYS A 68 -23.92 -14.97 19.79
N ILE A 69 -24.05 -15.56 18.59
CA ILE A 69 -23.52 -15.00 17.35
C ILE A 69 -24.62 -14.21 16.63
N MET A 70 -24.30 -12.97 16.34
CA MET A 70 -25.10 -12.03 15.57
C MET A 70 -24.38 -11.78 14.24
N VAL A 71 -25.14 -11.53 13.17
CA VAL A 71 -24.61 -11.34 11.82
C VAL A 71 -24.99 -10.00 11.22
N ALA A 72 -24.08 -9.47 10.41
CA ALA A 72 -24.27 -8.31 9.56
C ALA A 72 -23.70 -8.59 8.15
N GLU A 73 -23.99 -7.69 7.22
CA GLU A 73 -23.52 -7.80 5.83
C GLU A 73 -21.99 -7.79 5.75
N THR A 74 -21.47 -8.59 4.82
CA THR A 74 -20.04 -8.62 4.52
C THR A 74 -19.67 -7.33 3.77
N PRO A 75 -18.53 -6.70 4.11
CA PRO A 75 -17.94 -5.66 3.29
C PRO A 75 -17.96 -5.97 1.79
N LEU A 76 -18.54 -5.07 1.00
CA LEU A 76 -18.39 -5.17 -0.45
C LEU A 76 -16.93 -4.89 -0.82
N GLN A 77 -16.35 -5.75 -1.65
CA GLN A 77 -15.08 -5.44 -2.33
C GLN A 77 -15.38 -4.33 -3.33
N LEU A 78 -14.83 -3.14 -3.09
CA LEU A 78 -14.87 -2.07 -4.06
C LEU A 78 -14.03 -2.45 -5.29
N PRO A 79 -14.43 -2.03 -6.49
CA PRO A 79 -13.53 -2.08 -7.64
C PRO A 79 -12.23 -1.33 -7.31
N PRO A 80 -11.09 -1.73 -7.92
CA PRO A 80 -9.83 -1.01 -7.72
C PRO A 80 -10.06 0.48 -7.97
N MET A 81 -9.63 1.30 -7.01
CA MET A 81 -9.80 2.76 -7.10
C MET A 81 -9.20 3.24 -8.43
N PRO A 82 -9.96 3.95 -9.28
CA PRO A 82 -9.42 4.53 -10.49
C PRO A 82 -8.22 5.40 -10.11
N VAL A 83 -7.09 5.19 -10.78
CA VAL A 83 -5.87 6.00 -10.58
C VAL A 83 -6.01 7.38 -11.24
N ALA A 84 -7.01 7.53 -12.12
CA ALA A 84 -7.40 8.82 -12.66
C ALA A 84 -8.01 9.71 -11.56
N PRO A 85 -7.64 11.00 -11.48
CA PRO A 85 -8.30 11.92 -10.57
C PRO A 85 -9.81 11.89 -10.83
N PRO A 86 -10.65 11.85 -9.79
CA PRO A 86 -12.10 11.90 -9.97
C PRO A 86 -12.45 13.15 -10.77
N GLU A 87 -13.32 13.00 -11.77
CA GLU A 87 -13.94 14.16 -12.43
C GLU A 87 -14.60 15.01 -11.34
N ALA A 88 -14.41 16.33 -11.41
CA ALA A 88 -14.96 17.23 -10.41
C ALA A 88 -16.48 17.01 -10.32
N ALA A 89 -16.94 16.54 -9.15
CA ALA A 89 -18.36 16.32 -8.91
C ALA A 89 -19.14 17.62 -9.19
N PRO A 90 -20.29 17.57 -9.89
CA PRO A 90 -21.11 18.75 -10.10
C PRO A 90 -21.52 19.35 -8.75
N VAL A 91 -21.37 20.67 -8.63
CA VAL A 91 -21.70 21.42 -7.42
C VAL A 91 -23.17 21.20 -7.07
N GLY A 92 -23.44 20.47 -5.98
CA GLY A 92 -24.80 20.28 -5.46
C GLY A 92 -25.18 18.85 -5.09
N GLU A 93 -24.34 17.85 -5.34
CA GLU A 93 -24.61 16.49 -4.87
C GLU A 93 -24.38 16.37 -3.35
N THR A 94 -25.38 15.79 -2.68
CA THR A 94 -25.30 15.46 -1.25
C THR A 94 -24.22 14.38 -1.10
N PRO A 95 -23.30 14.46 -0.12
CA PRO A 95 -22.32 13.40 0.07
C PRO A 95 -23.05 12.08 0.29
N GLU A 96 -22.95 11.16 -0.67
CA GLU A 96 -23.38 9.79 -0.45
C GLU A 96 -22.59 9.23 0.75
N PRO A 97 -23.22 8.43 1.63
CA PRO A 97 -22.51 7.82 2.73
C PRO A 97 -21.32 7.03 2.16
N PRO A 98 -20.12 7.16 2.75
CA PRO A 98 -18.92 6.55 2.18
C PRO A 98 -19.11 5.04 2.04
N GLU A 99 -19.01 4.56 0.81
CA GLU A 99 -18.82 3.14 0.52
C GLU A 99 -17.42 2.74 1.06
N PRO A 100 -17.26 1.55 1.66
CA PRO A 100 -18.11 0.36 1.48
C PRO A 100 -19.20 0.18 2.55
N ARG A 101 -20.36 -0.31 2.09
CA ARG A 101 -21.38 -0.94 2.94
C ARG A 101 -20.83 -2.26 3.50
N GLY A 102 -21.11 -2.54 4.77
CA GLY A 102 -20.75 -3.80 5.45
C GLY A 102 -19.99 -3.63 6.77
N LEU A 103 -19.94 -4.69 7.57
CA LEU A 103 -19.30 -4.66 8.88
C LEU A 103 -17.78 -4.53 8.75
N HIS A 104 -17.19 -3.41 9.19
CA HIS A 104 -15.72 -3.23 9.19
C HIS A 104 -15.10 -2.96 10.57
N ALA A 105 -15.95 -2.63 11.55
CA ALA A 105 -15.51 -2.28 12.89
C ALA A 105 -14.87 -3.47 13.61
N LYS A 106 -13.87 -3.18 14.45
CA LYS A 106 -13.12 -4.15 15.24
C LYS A 106 -13.08 -3.69 16.68
N LEU A 107 -14.01 -4.21 17.46
CA LEU A 107 -14.34 -3.72 18.79
C LEU A 107 -14.44 -4.87 19.78
N VAL A 108 -13.95 -4.66 21.01
CA VAL A 108 -14.24 -5.55 22.14
C VAL A 108 -14.65 -4.69 23.33
N LEU A 109 -15.91 -4.77 23.70
CA LEU A 109 -16.47 -4.11 24.87
C LEU A 109 -16.59 -5.10 26.03
N ARG A 110 -15.95 -4.78 27.15
CA ARG A 110 -16.07 -5.50 28.43
C ARG A 110 -16.80 -4.62 29.44
N ARG A 111 -17.80 -5.18 30.11
CA ARG A 111 -18.59 -4.49 31.15
C ARG A 111 -18.45 -5.18 32.49
N GLY A 112 -18.58 -4.39 33.56
CA GLY A 112 -18.54 -4.85 34.94
C GLY A 112 -19.23 -3.83 35.84
N GLY A 113 -20.49 -4.08 36.18
CA GLY A 113 -21.35 -3.09 36.83
C GLY A 113 -21.48 -1.81 36.00
N THR A 114 -21.17 -0.65 36.60
CA THR A 114 -21.25 0.66 35.91
C THR A 114 -20.02 1.00 35.08
N ARG A 115 -19.00 0.12 35.05
CA ARG A 115 -17.76 0.34 34.31
C ARG A 115 -17.79 -0.38 32.97
N ALA A 116 -17.35 0.32 31.94
CA ALA A 116 -17.26 -0.20 30.58
C ALA A 116 -15.91 0.14 29.97
N ARG A 117 -15.30 -0.87 29.35
CA ARG A 117 -14.00 -0.77 28.70
C ARG A 117 -14.10 -1.24 27.26
N LEU A 118 -13.69 -0.39 26.34
CA LEU A 118 -13.71 -0.66 24.91
C LEU A 118 -12.28 -0.82 24.38
N TRP A 119 -12.05 -1.87 23.63
CA TRP A 119 -10.91 -1.97 22.72
C TRP A 119 -11.38 -1.63 21.31
N ILE A 120 -10.56 -0.85 20.62
CA ILE A 120 -10.78 -0.47 19.23
C ILE A 120 -9.44 -0.43 18.51
N GLY A 121 -9.40 -0.87 17.26
CA GLY A 121 -8.22 -0.71 16.42
C GLY A 121 -8.26 -1.59 15.17
N SER A 122 -7.10 -2.08 14.76
CA SER A 122 -6.94 -2.80 13.49
C SER A 122 -7.13 -4.31 13.60
N ALA A 123 -7.01 -4.89 14.81
CA ALA A 123 -6.99 -6.33 14.99
C ALA A 123 -8.38 -6.97 14.84
N ASN A 124 -8.50 -7.90 13.90
CA ASN A 124 -9.65 -8.80 13.84
C ASN A 124 -9.60 -9.85 14.95
N LEU A 125 -10.74 -10.46 15.29
CA LEU A 125 -10.81 -11.55 16.29
C LEU A 125 -10.38 -12.90 15.68
N THR A 126 -9.21 -12.91 15.07
CA THR A 126 -8.55 -14.11 14.53
C THR A 126 -7.31 -14.43 15.36
N GLY A 127 -6.79 -15.66 15.31
CA GLY A 127 -5.52 -16.01 15.93
C GLY A 127 -4.39 -15.10 15.42
N ARG A 128 -4.38 -14.82 14.12
CA ARG A 128 -3.40 -13.93 13.49
C ARG A 128 -3.47 -12.48 13.98
N GLY A 129 -4.67 -11.96 14.21
CA GLY A 129 -4.91 -10.61 14.71
C GLY A 129 -4.71 -10.49 16.22
N MET A 130 -5.19 -11.44 17.01
CA MET A 130 -5.19 -11.36 18.47
C MET A 130 -3.92 -11.91 19.11
N LEU A 131 -3.30 -12.94 18.53
CA LEU A 131 -2.12 -13.62 19.06
C LEU A 131 -0.85 -13.32 18.24
N GLY A 132 -1.00 -13.08 16.93
CA GLY A 132 0.09 -12.83 15.98
C GLY A 132 0.07 -13.81 14.80
N PRO A 133 0.73 -13.50 13.67
CA PRO A 133 1.85 -12.56 13.56
C PRO A 133 1.51 -11.21 12.91
N ASN A 134 0.24 -10.83 12.75
CA ASN A 134 -0.09 -9.59 12.05
C ASN A 134 0.44 -8.36 12.80
N ALA A 135 0.87 -7.34 12.06
CA ALA A 135 1.11 -6.01 12.61
C ALA A 135 -0.24 -5.37 12.94
N GLU A 136 -0.42 -4.97 14.20
CA GLU A 136 -1.73 -4.52 14.69
C GLU A 136 -1.56 -3.44 15.77
N VAL A 137 -2.55 -2.55 15.88
CA VAL A 137 -2.65 -1.55 16.93
C VAL A 137 -4.04 -1.57 17.56
N LEU A 138 -4.10 -1.48 18.88
CA LEU A 138 -5.32 -1.42 19.68
C LEU A 138 -5.23 -0.31 20.72
N ALA A 139 -6.28 0.48 20.83
CA ALA A 139 -6.47 1.45 21.90
C ALA A 139 -7.47 0.90 22.94
N GLU A 140 -7.12 1.02 24.21
CA GLU A 140 -7.99 0.68 25.33
C GLU A 140 -8.61 1.95 25.93
N LEU A 141 -9.93 1.97 26.03
CA LEU A 141 -10.71 3.15 26.40
C LEU A 141 -11.62 2.83 27.58
N ASP A 142 -11.66 3.71 28.57
CA ASP A 142 -12.79 3.79 29.50
C ASP A 142 -13.89 4.62 28.84
N ILE A 143 -15.05 4.00 28.62
CA ILE A 143 -16.19 4.62 27.94
C ILE A 143 -17.35 4.87 28.92
N PRO A 144 -18.15 5.94 28.72
CA PRO A 144 -19.39 6.14 29.46
C PRO A 144 -20.40 5.01 29.24
N GLU A 145 -21.27 4.80 30.22
CA GLU A 145 -22.34 3.80 30.14
C GLU A 145 -23.29 4.02 28.96
N THR A 146 -23.54 5.27 28.57
CA THR A 146 -24.38 5.61 27.41
C THR A 146 -23.84 5.01 26.11
N ILE A 147 -22.54 5.10 25.87
CA ILE A 147 -21.88 4.52 24.69
C ILE A 147 -21.88 2.99 24.78
N ALA A 148 -21.61 2.45 25.96
CA ALA A 148 -21.62 1.01 26.18
C ALA A 148 -23.00 0.39 25.93
N ASN A 149 -24.08 1.08 26.35
CA ASN A 149 -25.45 0.67 26.11
C ASN A 149 -25.81 0.79 24.62
N ALA A 150 -25.45 1.89 23.96
CA ALA A 150 -25.72 2.06 22.53
C ALA A 150 -25.07 0.94 21.68
N LEU A 151 -23.82 0.58 21.98
CA LEU A 151 -23.15 -0.54 21.29
C LEU A 151 -23.80 -1.89 21.60
N ALA A 152 -24.24 -2.10 22.85
CA ALA A 152 -24.95 -3.32 23.22
C ALA A 152 -26.28 -3.45 22.47
N THR A 153 -27.08 -2.38 22.44
CA THR A 153 -28.35 -2.34 21.69
C THR A 153 -28.11 -2.59 20.20
N PHE A 154 -27.12 -1.94 19.59
CA PHE A 154 -26.78 -2.18 18.19
C PHE A 154 -26.49 -3.66 17.87
N ILE A 155 -25.73 -4.34 18.74
CA ILE A 155 -25.43 -5.77 18.58
C ILE A 155 -26.67 -6.64 18.84
N ASP A 156 -27.44 -6.32 19.88
CA ASP A 156 -28.63 -7.08 20.25
C ASP A 156 -29.78 -6.93 19.22
N ASP A 157 -29.84 -5.81 18.50
CA ASP A 157 -30.81 -5.54 17.40
C ASP A 157 -30.40 -6.18 16.07
N SER A 158 -29.20 -6.74 15.96
CA SER A 158 -28.73 -7.44 14.75
C SER A 158 -29.41 -8.80 14.60
N GLU A 159 -29.30 -9.41 13.42
CA GLU A 159 -29.87 -10.74 13.17
C GLU A 159 -29.05 -11.82 13.89
N GLU A 160 -29.71 -12.78 14.55
CA GLU A 160 -29.05 -13.92 15.17
C GLU A 160 -28.68 -14.97 14.12
N PHE A 161 -27.45 -15.47 14.18
CA PHE A 161 -27.02 -16.56 13.31
C PHE A 161 -27.74 -17.86 13.66
N SER A 162 -28.62 -18.32 12.77
CA SER A 162 -29.43 -19.53 12.96
C SER A 162 -28.80 -20.80 12.39
N GLY A 163 -27.54 -20.74 11.93
CA GLY A 163 -26.90 -21.78 11.13
C GLY A 163 -27.44 -21.71 9.70
N SER A 164 -26.63 -21.23 8.75
CA SER A 164 -27.13 -21.00 7.40
C SER A 164 -27.34 -22.30 6.63
N ASP A 165 -28.48 -22.41 5.93
CA ASP A 165 -28.57 -23.09 4.62
C ASP A 165 -27.72 -22.31 3.63
N GLU A 166 -26.40 -22.42 3.80
CA GLU A 166 -25.44 -21.77 2.92
C GLU A 166 -25.66 -22.32 1.51
N ASN A 167 -25.88 -21.44 0.54
CA ASN A 167 -26.08 -21.85 -0.85
C ASN A 167 -24.93 -22.80 -1.25
N PRO A 168 -25.21 -24.05 -1.69
CA PRO A 168 -24.17 -25.02 -2.03
C PRO A 168 -23.12 -24.47 -2.99
N THR A 169 -23.54 -23.69 -3.98
CA THR A 169 -22.64 -23.04 -4.95
C THR A 169 -21.68 -22.06 -4.28
N GLU A 170 -22.17 -21.28 -3.33
CA GLU A 170 -21.36 -20.30 -2.58
C GLU A 170 -20.37 -21.01 -1.64
N LYS A 171 -20.81 -22.11 -1.02
CA LYS A 171 -19.96 -22.96 -0.19
C LYS A 171 -18.83 -23.60 -1.01
N GLU A 172 -19.13 -24.12 -2.20
CA GLU A 172 -18.13 -24.67 -3.12
C GLU A 172 -17.14 -23.61 -3.59
N ARG A 173 -17.63 -22.42 -3.97
CA ARG A 173 -16.79 -21.27 -4.36
C ARG A 173 -15.81 -20.88 -3.25
N ARG A 174 -16.28 -20.77 -2.00
CA ARG A 174 -15.40 -20.45 -0.85
C ARG A 174 -14.40 -21.55 -0.55
N LYS A 175 -14.81 -22.82 -0.68
CA LYS A 175 -13.89 -23.94 -0.57
C LYS A 175 -12.79 -23.83 -1.63
N ALA A 176 -13.14 -23.50 -2.87
CA ALA A 176 -12.19 -23.28 -3.94
C ALA A 176 -11.22 -22.12 -3.65
N GLU A 177 -11.73 -21.00 -3.12
CA GLU A 177 -10.92 -19.87 -2.66
C GLU A 177 -9.92 -20.26 -1.56
N ARG A 178 -10.36 -21.01 -0.53
CA ARG A 178 -9.45 -21.47 0.55
C ARG A 178 -8.38 -22.43 0.05
N GLU A 179 -8.74 -23.30 -0.87
CA GLU A 179 -7.78 -24.20 -1.52
C GLU A 179 -6.74 -23.42 -2.34
N LEU A 180 -7.16 -22.35 -3.04
CA LEU A 180 -6.25 -21.44 -3.74
C LEU A 180 -5.35 -20.69 -2.76
N ASP A 181 -5.91 -20.10 -1.70
CA ASP A 181 -5.16 -19.36 -0.68
C ASP A 181 -4.10 -20.27 -0.02
N LYS A 182 -4.46 -21.52 0.28
CA LYS A 182 -3.54 -22.54 0.81
C LYS A 182 -2.46 -22.92 -0.19
N ALA A 183 -2.78 -23.02 -1.48
CA ALA A 183 -1.78 -23.29 -2.52
C ALA A 183 -0.79 -22.12 -2.68
N ILE A 184 -1.27 -20.88 -2.55
CA ILE A 184 -0.45 -19.67 -2.62
C ILE A 184 0.58 -19.61 -1.49
N GLU A 185 0.32 -20.19 -0.31
CA GLU A 185 1.31 -20.27 0.77
C GLU A 185 2.64 -20.90 0.30
N ALA A 186 2.60 -21.89 -0.59
CA ALA A 186 3.81 -22.50 -1.16
C ALA A 186 4.60 -21.52 -2.04
N VAL A 187 3.91 -20.65 -2.78
CA VAL A 187 4.54 -19.62 -3.61
C VAL A 187 5.09 -18.50 -2.73
N LEU A 188 4.35 -18.06 -1.72
CA LEU A 188 4.80 -17.04 -0.76
C LEU A 188 6.06 -17.48 0.01
N ALA A 189 6.14 -18.77 0.35
CA ALA A 189 7.28 -19.35 1.05
C ALA A 189 8.49 -19.61 0.11
N ALA A 190 8.32 -19.55 -1.21
CA ALA A 190 9.39 -19.78 -2.15
C ALA A 190 10.38 -18.60 -2.14
N GLU A 191 11.67 -18.93 -2.14
CA GLU A 191 12.73 -17.93 -2.32
C GLU A 191 12.88 -17.58 -3.80
N PHE A 192 12.67 -16.30 -4.12
CA PHE A 192 12.85 -15.76 -5.46
C PHE A 192 14.07 -14.83 -5.53
N THR A 193 14.75 -14.86 -6.68
CA THR A 193 15.88 -13.98 -6.98
C THR A 193 15.72 -13.36 -8.36
N LEU A 194 15.82 -12.04 -8.43
CA LEU A 194 15.98 -11.28 -9.65
C LEU A 194 17.45 -11.19 -10.02
N ALA A 195 17.74 -11.35 -11.32
CA ALA A 195 19.07 -11.15 -11.86
C ALA A 195 19.00 -10.43 -13.20
N ARG A 196 19.94 -9.51 -13.43
CA ARG A 196 20.20 -8.94 -14.75
C ARG A 196 20.91 -10.00 -15.59
N THR A 197 20.35 -10.31 -16.73
CA THR A 197 20.93 -11.21 -17.72
C THR A 197 21.13 -10.46 -19.03
N LYS A 198 21.86 -11.04 -19.99
CA LYS A 198 22.04 -10.45 -21.31
C LYS A 198 20.71 -10.25 -22.06
N ASP A 199 19.71 -11.06 -21.72
CA ASP A 199 18.38 -11.05 -22.33
C ASP A 199 17.35 -10.26 -21.50
N GLY A 200 17.81 -9.51 -20.47
CA GLY A 200 16.98 -8.66 -19.61
C GLY A 200 16.87 -9.13 -18.16
N LEU A 201 15.77 -8.79 -17.49
CA LEU A 201 15.54 -9.15 -16.09
C LEU A 201 14.83 -10.50 -15.94
N ARG A 202 15.49 -11.42 -15.24
CA ARG A 202 15.01 -12.79 -15.00
C ARG A 202 14.67 -13.01 -13.54
N LEU A 203 13.52 -13.62 -13.29
CA LEU A 203 13.09 -14.09 -11.98
C LEU A 203 13.33 -15.60 -11.87
N THR A 204 14.03 -16.02 -10.82
CA THR A 204 14.34 -17.44 -10.57
C THR A 204 13.77 -17.85 -9.23
N ALA A 205 13.07 -18.98 -9.20
CA ALA A 205 12.64 -19.64 -7.97
C ALA A 205 13.69 -20.67 -7.56
N LYS A 206 14.09 -20.66 -6.29
CA LYS A 206 15.06 -21.63 -5.75
C LYS A 206 14.48 -23.05 -5.69
N VAL A 207 13.17 -23.15 -5.50
CA VAL A 207 12.43 -24.43 -5.41
C VAL A 207 11.48 -24.53 -6.61
N PRO A 208 11.34 -25.72 -7.24
CA PRO A 208 10.40 -25.92 -8.33
C PRO A 208 8.96 -25.64 -7.91
N LEU A 209 8.19 -24.99 -8.78
CA LEU A 209 6.78 -24.67 -8.56
C LEU A 209 5.81 -25.67 -9.20
N ASP A 210 6.31 -26.80 -9.70
CA ASP A 210 5.53 -27.77 -10.48
C ASP A 210 4.30 -28.32 -9.74
N ALA A 211 4.42 -28.56 -8.43
CA ALA A 211 3.30 -29.02 -7.62
C ALA A 211 2.16 -27.99 -7.57
N PHE A 212 2.51 -26.69 -7.54
CA PHE A 212 1.52 -25.61 -7.63
C PHE A 212 0.94 -25.52 -9.03
N LEU A 213 1.80 -25.51 -10.05
CA LEU A 213 1.43 -25.36 -11.47
C LEU A 213 0.63 -26.54 -12.04
N ALA A 214 0.61 -27.69 -11.36
CA ALA A 214 -0.21 -28.83 -11.74
C ALA A 214 -1.71 -28.53 -11.75
N ASN A 215 -2.16 -27.63 -10.84
CA ASN A 215 -3.58 -27.31 -10.67
C ASN A 215 -3.88 -25.80 -10.82
N HIS A 216 -2.85 -24.98 -11.02
CA HIS A 216 -2.96 -23.53 -11.02
C HIS A 216 -2.12 -22.91 -12.14
N ARG A 217 -2.47 -21.69 -12.55
CA ARG A 217 -1.61 -20.84 -13.36
C ARG A 217 -1.04 -19.73 -12.49
N LEU A 218 0.23 -19.43 -12.72
CA LEU A 218 0.94 -18.32 -12.10
C LEU A 218 1.36 -17.34 -13.21
N LYS A 219 1.01 -16.07 -13.05
CA LYS A 219 1.56 -14.97 -13.85
C LYS A 219 2.41 -14.08 -12.96
N VAL A 220 3.48 -13.52 -13.50
CA VAL A 220 4.42 -12.67 -12.77
C VAL A 220 4.81 -11.44 -13.59
N TRP A 221 5.02 -10.31 -12.93
CA TRP A 221 5.47 -9.06 -13.55
C TRP A 221 6.16 -8.16 -12.53
N LEU A 222 6.86 -7.12 -13.01
CA LEU A 222 7.41 -6.09 -12.13
C LEU A 222 6.32 -5.12 -11.70
N LEU A 223 6.31 -4.70 -10.43
CA LEU A 223 5.31 -3.75 -9.92
C LEU A 223 5.27 -2.45 -10.75
N THR A 224 6.41 -2.01 -11.27
CA THR A 224 6.58 -0.81 -12.11
C THR A 224 6.11 -0.99 -13.55
N LEU A 225 5.82 -2.22 -13.99
CA LEU A 225 5.37 -2.55 -15.35
C LEU A 225 4.13 -3.47 -15.31
N PRO A 226 2.97 -2.95 -14.85
CA PRO A 226 1.76 -3.74 -14.63
C PRO A 226 1.21 -4.43 -15.89
N ASP A 227 1.47 -3.87 -17.07
CA ASP A 227 0.94 -4.35 -18.34
C ASP A 227 1.81 -5.44 -19.00
N THR A 228 2.81 -5.97 -18.28
CA THR A 228 3.74 -6.99 -18.78
C THR A 228 3.66 -8.35 -18.04
N PRO A 229 2.47 -8.93 -17.79
CA PRO A 229 2.36 -10.22 -17.11
C PRO A 229 2.90 -11.37 -17.95
N VAL A 230 3.86 -12.10 -17.41
CA VAL A 230 4.44 -13.30 -18.03
C VAL A 230 3.96 -14.55 -17.30
N PRO A 231 3.44 -15.58 -18.01
CA PRO A 231 3.06 -16.84 -17.39
C PRO A 231 4.31 -17.61 -16.95
N TRP A 232 4.27 -18.20 -15.75
CA TRP A 232 5.32 -19.11 -15.29
C TRP A 232 5.17 -20.50 -15.95
N PRO A 233 6.13 -20.95 -16.76
CA PRO A 233 5.99 -22.22 -17.47
C PRO A 233 6.14 -23.43 -16.53
N SER A 234 5.35 -24.49 -16.76
CA SER A 234 5.57 -25.79 -16.09
C SER A 234 6.95 -26.35 -16.40
N GLY A 235 7.62 -26.92 -15.39
CA GLY A 235 8.98 -27.45 -15.48
C GLY A 235 10.09 -26.39 -15.48
N ALA A 236 9.76 -25.09 -15.46
CA ALA A 236 10.74 -24.03 -15.42
C ALA A 236 11.05 -23.57 -13.99
N SER A 237 12.33 -23.38 -13.67
CA SER A 237 12.79 -22.75 -12.43
C SER A 237 12.96 -21.24 -12.56
N SER A 238 12.86 -20.69 -13.77
CA SER A 238 13.04 -19.26 -14.03
C SER A 238 12.16 -18.79 -15.17
N VAL A 239 11.80 -17.51 -15.15
CA VAL A 239 11.05 -16.83 -16.21
C VAL A 239 11.69 -15.48 -16.50
N GLN A 240 11.77 -15.15 -17.79
CA GLN A 240 12.18 -13.83 -18.25
C GLN A 240 10.99 -12.87 -18.06
N LEU A 241 11.14 -11.83 -17.24
CA LEU A 241 10.05 -10.87 -17.02
C LEU A 241 9.97 -9.89 -18.20
N VAL A 242 11.11 -9.30 -18.54
CA VAL A 242 11.21 -8.22 -19.52
C VAL A 242 12.60 -8.20 -20.16
N PRO A 243 12.71 -7.81 -21.45
CA PRO A 243 13.97 -7.84 -22.19
C PRO A 243 14.96 -6.74 -21.78
N ALA A 244 14.45 -5.60 -21.31
CA ALA A 244 15.23 -4.51 -20.74
C ALA A 244 14.35 -3.73 -19.75
N VAL A 245 14.98 -3.14 -18.74
CA VAL A 245 14.30 -2.28 -17.76
C VAL A 245 15.15 -1.03 -17.58
N PRO A 246 14.61 0.17 -17.84
CA PRO A 246 15.26 1.42 -17.47
C PRO A 246 15.56 1.43 -15.97
N THR A 247 16.72 1.97 -15.57
CA THR A 247 17.16 1.96 -14.17
C THR A 247 16.06 2.46 -13.22
N GLY A 248 15.36 3.55 -13.56
CA GLY A 248 14.28 4.12 -12.74
C GLY A 248 13.05 3.22 -12.54
N LEU A 249 12.84 2.23 -13.42
CA LEU A 249 11.75 1.27 -13.34
C LEU A 249 12.18 -0.05 -12.70
N GLU A 250 13.45 -0.22 -12.33
CA GLU A 250 13.88 -1.40 -11.59
C GLU A 250 13.25 -1.42 -10.20
N THR A 251 12.82 -2.59 -9.76
CA THR A 251 12.21 -2.75 -8.44
C THR A 251 12.46 -4.13 -7.88
N VAL A 252 12.57 -4.21 -6.56
CA VAL A 252 12.59 -5.48 -5.81
C VAL A 252 11.19 -6.06 -5.61
N LEU A 253 10.14 -5.32 -5.98
CA LEU A 253 8.76 -5.73 -5.83
C LEU A 253 8.25 -6.40 -7.11
N VAL A 254 8.00 -7.70 -7.01
CA VAL A 254 7.40 -8.51 -8.07
C VAL A 254 5.94 -8.76 -7.73
N CYS A 255 5.07 -8.59 -8.72
CA CYS A 255 3.67 -8.92 -8.61
C CYS A 255 3.39 -10.30 -9.16
N PHE A 256 2.42 -10.98 -8.56
CA PHE A 256 2.01 -12.32 -8.88
C PHE A 256 0.49 -12.36 -9.05
N SER A 257 0.01 -13.20 -9.95
CA SER A 257 -1.41 -13.56 -10.09
C SER A 257 -1.54 -15.07 -10.14
N ALA A 258 -2.32 -15.64 -9.22
CA ALA A 258 -2.63 -17.05 -9.15
C ALA A 258 -4.10 -17.30 -9.51
N GLU A 259 -4.36 -18.26 -10.39
CA GLU A 259 -5.71 -18.72 -10.74
C GLU A 259 -5.79 -20.24 -10.75
N ARG A 260 -6.92 -20.81 -10.30
CA ARG A 260 -7.19 -22.24 -10.42
C ARG A 260 -7.49 -22.60 -11.85
N LEU A 261 -6.95 -23.73 -12.32
CA LEU A 261 -7.29 -24.27 -13.65
C LEU A 261 -8.77 -24.64 -13.78
N ALA A 262 -9.44 -24.95 -12.67
CA ALA A 262 -10.86 -25.26 -12.61
C ALA A 262 -11.76 -24.03 -12.89
N GLY A 263 -11.27 -22.79 -12.71
CA GLY A 263 -12.05 -21.57 -12.96
C GLY A 263 -13.26 -21.36 -12.03
N ASP A 264 -13.23 -22.00 -10.87
CA ASP A 264 -14.29 -22.04 -9.84
C ASP A 264 -14.16 -20.93 -8.78
N CYS A 265 -13.11 -20.11 -8.82
CA CYS A 265 -12.97 -18.91 -8.00
C CYS A 265 -12.23 -17.78 -8.75
N LEU A 266 -12.30 -16.57 -8.19
CA LEU A 266 -11.55 -15.42 -8.69
C LEU A 266 -10.04 -15.61 -8.48
N PRO A 267 -9.19 -15.01 -9.35
CA PRO A 267 -7.75 -15.01 -9.16
C PRO A 267 -7.34 -14.22 -7.92
N ARG A 268 -6.19 -14.57 -7.34
CA ARG A 268 -5.54 -13.81 -6.27
C ARG A 268 -4.33 -13.09 -6.82
N GLN A 269 -4.16 -11.83 -6.43
CA GLN A 269 -3.01 -11.01 -6.80
C GLN A 269 -2.32 -10.47 -5.56
N TRP A 270 -0.99 -10.43 -5.59
CA TRP A 270 -0.19 -9.86 -4.51
C TRP A 270 1.15 -9.35 -5.05
N ALA A 271 1.79 -8.48 -4.28
CA ALA A 271 3.17 -8.08 -4.48
C ALA A 271 4.05 -8.71 -3.41
N GLN A 272 5.25 -9.16 -3.79
CA GLN A 272 6.24 -9.74 -2.90
C GLN A 272 7.60 -9.13 -3.19
N MET A 273 8.30 -8.75 -2.12
CA MET A 273 9.71 -8.34 -2.21
C MET A 273 10.58 -9.58 -2.43
N VAL A 274 11.44 -9.52 -3.44
CA VAL A 274 12.36 -10.61 -3.80
C VAL A 274 13.81 -10.13 -3.70
N SER A 275 14.75 -11.08 -3.59
CA SER A 275 16.17 -10.73 -3.57
C SER A 275 16.59 -10.20 -4.94
N PHE A 276 17.31 -9.09 -4.98
CA PHE A 276 17.91 -8.56 -6.21
C PHE A 276 19.37 -8.16 -5.95
N PRO A 277 20.30 -9.12 -5.92
CA PRO A 277 21.71 -8.85 -5.66
C PRO A 277 22.30 -7.86 -6.67
N GLY A 278 22.94 -6.80 -6.17
CA GLY A 278 23.51 -5.74 -7.01
C GLY A 278 22.48 -4.73 -7.55
N HIS A 279 21.26 -4.70 -7.00
CA HIS A 279 20.35 -3.58 -7.18
C HIS A 279 20.85 -2.38 -6.38
N ASP A 280 21.01 -1.26 -7.07
CA ASP A 280 21.38 0.02 -6.47
C ASP A 280 20.10 0.85 -6.30
N ALA A 281 19.59 0.88 -5.06
CA ALA A 281 18.33 1.55 -4.75
C ALA A 281 18.45 3.07 -4.90
N ASP A 282 19.62 3.64 -4.60
CA ASP A 282 19.85 5.08 -4.66
C ASP A 282 19.94 5.53 -6.12
N ALA A 283 20.73 4.83 -6.95
CA ALA A 283 20.78 5.09 -8.39
C ALA A 283 19.42 4.90 -9.06
N ARG A 284 18.63 3.90 -8.63
CA ARG A 284 17.25 3.72 -9.11
C ARG A 284 16.34 4.87 -8.71
N ASP A 285 16.36 5.29 -7.45
CA ASP A 285 15.53 6.41 -6.97
C ASP A 285 15.91 7.71 -7.67
N HIS A 286 17.19 7.93 -7.93
CA HIS A 286 17.68 9.08 -8.71
C HIS A 286 17.14 9.04 -10.13
N ALA A 287 17.29 7.90 -10.83
CA ALA A 287 16.75 7.73 -12.18
C ALA A 287 15.22 7.87 -12.23
N ALA A 288 14.49 7.30 -11.26
CA ALA A 288 13.03 7.41 -11.21
C ALA A 288 12.57 8.85 -10.98
N ARG A 289 13.28 9.62 -10.14
CA ARG A 289 13.01 11.05 -9.94
C ARG A 289 13.31 11.86 -11.19
N ALA A 290 14.42 11.57 -11.88
CA ALA A 290 14.75 12.22 -13.15
C ALA A 290 13.64 11.98 -14.18
N SER A 291 13.18 10.73 -14.34
CA SER A 291 12.09 10.37 -15.24
C SER A 291 10.78 11.05 -14.88
N TYR A 292 10.49 11.15 -13.58
CA TYR A 292 9.27 11.81 -13.09
C TYR A 292 9.28 13.33 -13.32
N VAL A 293 10.43 13.97 -13.13
CA VAL A 293 10.60 15.40 -13.37
C VAL A 293 10.48 15.69 -14.87
N GLY A 294 11.12 14.86 -15.70
CA GLY A 294 11.15 15.00 -17.16
C GLY A 294 11.79 16.31 -17.62
N LEU A 295 12.07 16.43 -18.92
CA LEU A 295 12.70 17.65 -19.48
C LEU A 295 11.84 18.91 -19.25
N ALA A 296 10.52 18.82 -19.42
CA ALA A 296 9.61 19.94 -19.27
C ALA A 296 9.44 20.43 -17.82
N GLY A 297 9.77 19.59 -16.82
CA GLY A 297 9.67 19.90 -15.39
C GLY A 297 11.00 20.22 -14.72
N ALA A 298 12.14 19.92 -15.36
CA ALA A 298 13.50 20.08 -14.82
C ALA A 298 13.76 21.49 -14.29
N SER A 299 13.41 22.49 -15.09
CA SER A 299 13.48 23.91 -14.79
C SER A 299 12.69 24.32 -13.54
N ALA A 300 11.43 23.87 -13.44
CA ALA A 300 10.56 24.18 -12.31
C ALA A 300 11.00 23.45 -11.03
N TRP A 301 11.48 22.22 -11.16
CA TRP A 301 12.03 21.44 -10.06
C TRP A 301 13.34 22.02 -9.52
N LEU A 302 14.26 22.43 -10.38
CA LEU A 302 15.52 23.07 -9.98
C LEU A 302 15.24 24.36 -9.19
N ARG A 303 14.33 25.20 -9.70
CA ARG A 303 13.88 26.43 -9.01
C ARG A 303 13.27 26.12 -7.65
N ALA A 304 12.46 25.07 -7.56
CA ALA A 304 11.85 24.63 -6.30
C ALA A 304 12.87 24.21 -5.24
N GLN A 305 13.87 23.42 -5.63
CA GLN A 305 14.92 22.96 -4.71
C GLN A 305 15.79 24.12 -4.22
N LEU A 306 16.19 25.02 -5.14
CA LEU A 306 17.03 26.17 -4.80
C LEU A 306 16.31 27.21 -3.93
N LEU A 307 15.04 27.51 -4.25
CA LEU A 307 14.26 28.51 -3.51
C LEU A 307 13.57 27.93 -2.25
N GLY A 308 13.55 26.61 -2.09
CA GLY A 308 12.82 25.92 -1.02
C GLY A 308 11.30 26.03 -1.15
N ILE A 309 10.79 26.23 -2.37
CA ILE A 309 9.37 26.38 -2.67
C ILE A 309 8.91 25.08 -3.32
N VAL A 310 8.01 24.33 -2.70
CA VAL A 310 7.42 23.14 -3.33
C VAL A 310 6.40 23.61 -4.39
N PRO A 311 6.62 23.37 -5.68
CA PRO A 311 5.68 23.76 -6.72
C PRO A 311 4.51 22.78 -6.69
N ALA A 312 3.32 23.28 -7.05
CA ALA A 312 2.18 22.41 -7.25
C ALA A 312 2.47 21.47 -8.44
N GLU A 313 2.43 20.17 -8.20
CA GLU A 313 2.74 19.11 -9.18
C GLU A 313 1.90 19.26 -10.47
N HIS A 314 2.56 19.36 -11.63
CA HIS A 314 1.92 19.47 -12.94
C HIS A 314 1.59 18.11 -13.56
N VAL A 315 2.26 17.04 -13.12
CA VAL A 315 2.09 15.66 -13.60
C VAL A 315 1.97 14.75 -12.38
N THR A 316 1.05 13.78 -12.40
CA THR A 316 0.97 12.77 -11.34
C THR A 316 2.11 11.77 -11.48
N TRP A 317 2.44 11.04 -10.40
CA TRP A 317 3.42 9.93 -10.41
C TRP A 317 3.18 8.86 -11.50
N THR A 318 2.02 8.86 -12.15
CA THR A 318 1.63 7.96 -13.23
C THR A 318 1.69 8.57 -14.63
N GLY A 319 2.29 9.76 -14.79
CA GLY A 319 2.41 10.43 -16.08
C GLY A 319 1.15 11.16 -16.56
N ALA A 320 0.10 11.28 -15.72
CA ALA A 320 -1.10 12.02 -16.10
C ALA A 320 -0.91 13.52 -15.85
N HIS A 321 -1.08 14.35 -16.89
CA HIS A 321 -1.10 15.80 -16.74
C HIS A 321 -2.30 16.21 -15.89
N ARG A 322 -2.07 16.94 -14.78
CA ARG A 322 -3.16 17.61 -14.08
C ARG A 322 -3.64 18.77 -14.94
N TRP A 323 -4.93 18.76 -15.31
CA TRP A 323 -5.55 19.93 -15.91
C TRP A 323 -5.57 21.05 -14.86
N SER A 324 -4.60 21.96 -14.92
CA SER A 324 -4.51 23.11 -14.03
C SER A 324 -5.53 24.17 -14.46
N SER A 325 -6.76 24.05 -13.96
CA SER A 325 -7.75 25.13 -14.03
C SER A 325 -7.52 26.14 -12.90
N SER A 326 -6.44 26.93 -12.97
CA SER A 326 -6.36 28.29 -12.41
C SER A 326 -4.94 28.86 -12.51
N GLY A 327 -4.75 29.82 -13.41
CA GLY A 327 -4.02 31.07 -13.12
C GLY A 327 -2.49 31.03 -13.01
N HIS A 328 -1.80 30.90 -14.14
CA HIS A 328 -0.87 31.94 -14.62
C HIS A 328 -0.61 31.73 -16.13
N PRO A 329 -0.93 32.70 -17.00
CA PRO A 329 -0.50 32.66 -18.40
C PRO A 329 0.98 33.04 -18.46
N ASP A 330 1.70 32.50 -19.46
CA ASP A 330 3.13 32.72 -19.77
C ASP A 330 4.17 31.96 -18.93
N SER A 331 4.16 30.62 -18.99
CA SER A 331 5.36 29.81 -18.71
C SER A 331 5.93 29.12 -19.96
N GLY A 332 5.52 29.54 -21.15
CA GLY A 332 6.22 29.19 -22.39
C GLY A 332 7.26 30.26 -22.68
N THR A 333 8.49 29.86 -22.99
CA THR A 333 9.55 30.68 -23.66
C THR A 333 10.52 31.55 -22.83
N ALA A 334 10.68 31.37 -21.51
CA ALA A 334 11.76 32.08 -20.79
C ALA A 334 12.54 31.20 -19.82
N LEU A 335 13.87 31.36 -19.87
CA LEU A 335 14.91 30.86 -18.97
C LEU A 335 14.47 30.67 -17.51
N PRO A 336 14.89 29.58 -16.82
CA PRO A 336 14.11 29.03 -15.71
C PRO A 336 14.43 29.57 -14.31
N LEU A 337 15.42 30.46 -14.15
CA LEU A 337 15.75 31.18 -12.92
C LEU A 337 16.30 32.54 -13.30
N THR A 338 15.75 33.63 -12.76
CA THR A 338 16.41 34.92 -12.91
C THR A 338 17.60 35.00 -11.96
N LEU A 339 18.69 35.65 -12.38
CA LEU A 339 19.87 35.86 -11.55
C LEU A 339 19.48 36.55 -10.22
N GLU A 340 18.50 37.44 -10.26
CA GLU A 340 17.93 38.12 -9.10
C GLU A 340 17.29 37.16 -8.09
N GLU A 341 16.61 36.10 -8.53
CA GLU A 341 16.00 35.12 -7.63
C GLU A 341 17.04 34.26 -6.91
N ILE A 342 18.11 33.89 -7.62
CA ILE A 342 19.24 33.16 -7.04
C ILE A 342 19.99 34.02 -6.06
N LEU A 343 20.32 35.26 -6.44
CA LEU A 343 21.01 36.19 -5.55
C LEU A 343 20.17 36.49 -4.31
N ALA A 344 18.85 36.61 -4.45
CA ALA A 344 17.95 36.81 -3.31
C ALA A 344 17.86 35.58 -2.39
N ALA A 345 17.89 34.35 -2.94
CA ALA A 345 17.88 33.11 -2.17
C ALA A 345 19.22 32.88 -1.44
N TRP A 346 20.33 33.06 -2.15
CA TRP A 346 21.68 33.01 -1.58
C TRP A 346 21.86 34.08 -0.50
N ALA A 347 21.50 35.34 -0.76
CA ALA A 347 21.62 36.42 0.22
C ALA A 347 20.76 36.20 1.49
N ARG A 348 19.69 35.40 1.40
CA ARG A 348 18.85 35.05 2.55
C ARG A 348 19.49 34.00 3.46
N ASN A 349 20.14 32.99 2.88
CA ASN A 349 20.86 31.95 3.62
C ASN A 349 21.91 31.27 2.72
N PRO A 350 23.14 31.80 2.67
CA PRO A 350 24.19 31.31 1.78
C PRO A 350 24.53 29.83 2.00
N ASP A 351 24.75 29.43 3.26
CA ASP A 351 25.16 28.06 3.61
C ASP A 351 24.11 27.02 3.19
N GLN A 352 22.83 27.31 3.43
CA GLN A 352 21.74 26.41 3.05
C GLN A 352 21.57 26.34 1.53
N PHE A 353 21.76 27.46 0.83
CA PHE A 353 21.70 27.50 -0.63
C PHE A 353 22.85 26.69 -1.24
N GLU A 354 24.09 26.87 -0.78
CA GLU A 354 25.27 26.17 -1.28
C GLU A 354 25.23 24.67 -0.98
N MET A 355 24.79 24.28 0.22
CA MET A 355 24.56 22.87 0.58
C MET A 355 23.52 22.21 -0.34
N ARG A 356 22.39 22.88 -0.58
CA ARG A 356 21.37 22.37 -1.51
C ARG A 356 21.92 22.32 -2.92
N ALA A 357 22.65 23.34 -3.34
CA ALA A 357 23.18 23.41 -4.67
C ALA A 357 24.11 22.22 -4.94
N ARG A 358 25.10 21.97 -4.07
CA ARG A 358 25.99 20.81 -4.20
C ARG A 358 25.24 19.48 -4.24
N GLY A 359 24.16 19.34 -3.45
CA GLY A 359 23.31 18.14 -3.46
C GLY A 359 22.50 17.92 -4.74
N LEU A 360 22.40 18.90 -5.65
CA LEU A 360 21.66 18.79 -6.92
C LEU A 360 22.52 18.24 -8.07
N GLU A 361 23.84 18.19 -7.93
CA GLU A 361 24.77 17.79 -9.00
C GLU A 361 24.55 16.34 -9.46
N ASP A 362 24.41 15.40 -8.52
CA ASP A 362 24.16 13.98 -8.83
C ASP A 362 22.84 13.77 -9.59
N MET A 363 21.84 14.60 -9.30
CA MET A 363 20.52 14.50 -9.91
C MET A 363 20.49 15.11 -11.31
N LEU A 364 21.20 16.22 -11.53
CA LEU A 364 21.36 16.81 -12.87
C LEU A 364 22.19 15.91 -13.79
N ASN A 365 23.21 15.24 -13.25
CA ASN A 365 23.95 14.22 -14.01
C ASN A 365 23.04 13.05 -14.42
N ALA A 366 22.20 12.54 -13.50
CA ALA A 366 21.24 11.49 -13.81
C ALA A 366 20.19 11.90 -14.86
N LEU A 367 19.71 13.16 -14.79
CA LEU A 367 18.80 13.73 -15.78
C LEU A 367 19.48 13.87 -17.15
N GLY A 368 20.74 14.30 -17.19
CA GLY A 368 21.53 14.36 -18.42
C GLY A 368 21.73 12.99 -19.07
N GLU A 369 21.99 11.94 -18.29
CA GLU A 369 22.08 10.57 -18.80
C GLU A 369 20.76 10.05 -19.38
N GLU A 370 19.63 10.40 -18.75
CA GLU A 370 18.30 10.01 -19.23
C GLU A 370 17.97 10.68 -20.57
N ILE A 371 18.30 11.98 -20.70
CA ILE A 371 18.12 12.74 -21.93
C ILE A 371 18.98 12.16 -23.06
N GLY A 372 20.23 11.80 -22.77
CA GLY A 372 21.11 11.13 -23.73
C GLY A 372 20.60 9.76 -24.20
N ARG A 373 19.78 9.06 -23.40
CA ARG A 373 19.11 7.81 -23.82
C ARG A 373 17.84 8.07 -24.64
N ALA A 374 17.17 9.20 -24.45
CA ALA A 374 15.99 9.60 -25.23
C ALA A 374 16.33 9.98 -26.68
N GLU A 375 17.61 10.21 -27.03
CA GLU A 375 18.03 10.46 -28.43
C GLU A 375 17.72 9.28 -29.39
N GLU A 376 17.41 8.08 -28.87
CA GLU A 376 17.00 6.93 -29.68
C GLU A 376 15.52 6.98 -30.14
N ASP A 377 14.67 7.79 -29.48
CA ASP A 377 13.26 8.00 -29.83
C ASP A 377 13.01 9.51 -30.07
N GLU A 378 12.97 9.95 -31.33
CA GLU A 378 12.73 11.35 -31.82
C GLU A 378 12.82 12.46 -30.74
N PRO A 379 14.00 13.06 -30.50
CA PRO A 379 14.18 14.00 -29.40
C PRO A 379 13.35 15.28 -29.62
N ASP A 380 12.65 15.72 -28.58
CA ASP A 380 12.05 17.05 -28.54
C ASP A 380 13.18 18.11 -28.56
N PRO A 381 13.37 18.83 -29.68
CA PRO A 381 14.51 19.73 -29.85
C PRO A 381 14.42 20.96 -28.93
N GLU A 382 13.21 21.34 -28.50
CA GLU A 382 13.00 22.46 -27.58
C GLU A 382 13.41 22.06 -26.16
N ALA A 383 13.06 20.85 -25.75
CA ALA A 383 13.42 20.28 -24.46
C ALA A 383 14.95 20.10 -24.32
N LEU A 384 15.63 19.62 -25.37
CA LEU A 384 17.09 19.49 -25.38
C LEU A 384 17.80 20.85 -25.32
N ALA A 385 17.29 21.86 -26.03
CA ALA A 385 17.85 23.21 -25.99
C ALA A 385 17.73 23.83 -24.58
N GLN A 386 16.56 23.64 -23.93
CA GLN A 386 16.35 24.08 -22.55
C GLN A 386 17.27 23.34 -21.57
N TRP A 387 17.51 22.04 -21.77
CA TRP A 387 18.43 21.27 -20.92
C TRP A 387 19.88 21.77 -21.01
N LEU A 388 20.38 21.99 -22.23
CA LEU A 388 21.73 22.52 -22.44
C LEU A 388 21.91 23.90 -21.77
N GLU A 389 20.84 24.71 -21.78
CA GLU A 389 20.83 26.00 -21.11
C GLU A 389 20.85 25.86 -19.57
N VAL A 390 20.08 24.92 -19.01
CA VAL A 390 20.11 24.57 -17.58
C VAL A 390 21.49 24.05 -17.16
N GLU A 391 22.10 23.16 -17.96
CA GLU A 391 23.41 22.58 -17.66
C GLU A 391 24.52 23.65 -17.68
N ALA A 392 24.53 24.51 -18.70
CA ALA A 392 25.50 25.61 -18.81
C ALA A 392 25.36 26.62 -17.66
N PHE A 393 24.12 26.94 -17.29
CA PHE A 393 23.82 27.81 -16.17
C PHE A 393 24.24 27.20 -14.84
N TRP A 394 23.94 25.91 -14.63
CA TRP A 394 24.30 25.18 -13.43
C TRP A 394 25.81 25.10 -13.22
N ARG A 395 26.55 24.79 -14.30
CA ARG A 395 28.01 24.77 -14.28
C ARG A 395 28.60 26.10 -13.82
N THR A 396 28.02 27.21 -14.27
CA THR A 396 28.42 28.56 -13.86
C THR A 396 28.21 28.79 -12.36
N ILE A 397 27.10 28.30 -11.79
CA ILE A 397 26.81 28.41 -10.34
C ILE A 397 27.84 27.62 -9.53
N ILE A 398 28.10 26.36 -9.88
CA ILE A 398 29.05 25.50 -9.17
C ILE A 398 30.48 26.05 -9.25
N GLU A 399 30.91 26.51 -10.43
CA GLU A 399 32.22 27.14 -10.61
C GLU A 399 32.38 28.41 -9.75
N THR A 400 31.29 29.14 -9.52
CA THR A 400 31.28 30.38 -8.71
C THR A 400 31.26 30.09 -7.20
N ILE A 401 30.57 29.03 -6.76
CA ILE A 401 30.55 28.58 -5.35
C ILE A 401 31.93 28.04 -4.94
N GLY A 402 32.68 27.44 -5.88
CA GLY A 402 34.02 26.91 -5.64
C GLY A 402 34.03 25.58 -4.87
N PRO A 403 35.18 24.89 -4.84
CA PRO A 403 35.33 23.62 -4.14
C PRO A 403 35.16 23.79 -2.62
N ASP A 404 34.76 22.70 -1.96
CA ASP A 404 34.57 22.66 -0.51
C ASP A 404 35.91 22.77 0.21
N ASP A 405 36.30 23.97 0.63
CA ASP A 405 37.38 24.17 1.60
C ASP A 405 36.85 23.76 2.98
N GLY A 406 36.81 22.45 3.20
CA GLY A 406 36.21 21.82 4.37
C GLY A 406 36.65 22.43 5.70
N ALA A 407 35.65 22.66 6.57
CA ALA A 407 35.81 22.94 7.99
C ALA A 407 35.14 21.84 8.82
#